data_AF-A0A7G1G1L7-F1
#
_entry.id   AF-A0A7G1G1L7-F1
#
_cell.length_a   1.000
_cell.length_b   1.000
_cell.length_c   1.000
_cell.angle_alpha   90.00
_cell.angle_beta   90.00
_cell.angle_gamma   90.00
#
_symmetry.space_group_name_H-M   'P 1'
#
loop_
_entity.id
_entity.type
_entity.pdbx_description
1 polymer ?
#
loop_
_entity_poly.entity_id
_entity_poly.type
_entity_poly.pdbx_seq_one_letter_code
_entity_poly.pdbx_strand_id
1 'polypeptide(L)' 'MKLGFNYDKIMGKIGLKYVVPIIAAKRAEVLKNTEELEQTKKSRDYVTKAMKEMEEGTTFVKNQENLDSVRTDLK' A
#
# COMPACT_ATOMS: atom_id res chain seq x y z
N MET A 1 -14.12 12.66 8.73
CA MET A 1 -12.81 12.13 9.18
C MET A 1 -11.75 12.52 8.15
N LYS A 2 -10.69 13.24 8.53
CA LYS A 2 -9.50 13.39 7.67
C LYS A 2 -8.65 12.14 7.86
N LEU A 3 -8.64 11.25 6.86
CA LEU A 3 -7.91 9.98 6.88
C LEU A 3 -6.37 10.14 6.92
N GLY A 4 -5.84 11.36 6.79
CA GLY A 4 -4.40 11.63 6.86
C GLY A 4 -3.63 11.24 5.58
N PHE A 5 -4.30 10.75 4.55
CA PHE A 5 -3.77 10.42 3.23
C PHE A 5 -4.77 10.80 2.12
N ASN A 6 -4.28 11.06 0.91
CA ASN A 6 -5.08 11.34 -0.27
C ASN A 6 -5.17 10.12 -1.20
N TYR A 7 -6.35 9.51 -1.24
CA TYR A 7 -6.59 8.30 -2.03
C TYR A 7 -6.54 8.53 -3.55
N ASP A 8 -6.99 9.70 -4.03
CA ASP A 8 -6.97 10.02 -5.47
C ASP A 8 -5.54 10.13 -6.00
N LYS A 9 -4.62 10.69 -5.20
CA LYS A 9 -3.19 10.71 -5.55
C LYS A 9 -2.58 9.31 -5.61
N ILE A 10 -2.95 8.44 -4.68
CA ILE A 10 -2.51 7.04 -4.66
C ILE A 10 -3.02 6.32 -5.91
N MET A 11 -4.29 6.53 -6.27
CA MET A 11 -4.87 5.99 -7.49
C MET A 11 -4.17 6.48 -8.75
N GLY A 12 -3.86 7.78 -8.83
CA GLY A 12 -3.14 8.37 -9.96
C GLY A 12 -1.75 7.78 -10.18
N LYS A 13 -1.09 7.29 -9.12
CA LYS A 13 0.23 6.64 -9.20
C LYS A 13 0.16 5.14 -9.50
N ILE A 14 -0.80 4.42 -8.92
CA ILE A 14 -0.86 2.94 -8.99
C ILE A 14 -1.66 2.44 -10.19
N GLY A 15 -2.59 3.25 -10.72
CA GLY A 15 -3.36 2.94 -11.93
C GLY A 15 -4.42 1.84 -11.77
N LEU A 16 -4.32 0.99 -10.74
CA LEU A 16 -5.20 -0.16 -10.52
C LEU A 16 -5.87 -0.10 -9.13
N LYS A 17 -7.18 0.18 -9.13
CA LYS A 17 -7.97 0.44 -7.90
C LYS A 17 -7.95 -0.71 -6.89
N TYR A 18 -8.03 -1.95 -7.38
CA TYR A 18 -8.09 -3.16 -6.55
C TYR A 18 -6.75 -3.52 -5.90
N VAL A 19 -5.65 -3.02 -6.47
CA VAL A 19 -4.30 -3.32 -5.99
C VAL A 19 -3.95 -2.47 -4.78
N VAL A 20 -4.51 -1.26 -4.68
CA VAL A 20 -4.28 -0.34 -3.57
C VAL A 20 -4.49 -0.99 -2.19
N PRO A 21 -5.66 -1.60 -1.86
CA PRO A 21 -5.84 -2.24 -0.56
C PRO A 21 -4.92 -3.45 -0.35
N ILE A 22 -4.56 -4.18 -1.41
CA ILE A 22 -3.64 -5.34 -1.32
C ILE A 22 -2.23 -4.87 -0.94
N ILE A 23 -1.75 -3.79 -1.57
CA ILE A 23 -0.44 -3.19 -1.26
C ILE A 23 -0.44 -2.64 0.15
N ALA A 24 -1.49 -1.90 0.52
CA ALA A 24 -1.62 -1.31 1.84
C ALA A 24 -1.60 -2.37 2.94
N ALA A 25 -2.32 -3.48 2.74
CA ALA A 25 -2.34 -4.61 3.68
C ALA A 25 -0.96 -5.28 3.80
N LYS A 26 -0.32 -5.63 2.68
CA LYS A 26 1.02 -6.24 2.70
C LYS A 26 2.05 -5.32 3.35
N ARG A 27 1.99 -4.02 3.07
CA ARG A 27 2.91 -3.05 3.65
C ARG A 27 2.67 -2.85 5.15
N ALA A 28 1.41 -2.80 5.57
CA ALA A 28 1.05 -2.74 6.99
C ALA A 28 1.54 -3.97 7.76
N GLU A 29 1.45 -5.16 7.17
CA GLU A 29 1.98 -6.40 7.74
C GLU A 29 3.51 -6.35 7.92
N VAL A 30 4.24 -5.89 6.90
CA VAL A 30 5.70 -5.71 6.99
C VAL A 30 6.04 -4.71 8.10
N LEU A 31 5.35 -3.57 8.18
CA LEU A 31 5.58 -2.56 9.22
C LEU A 31 5.35 -3.12 10.62
N LYS A 32 4.28 -3.91 10.81
CA LYS A 32 3.99 -4.57 12.08
C LYS A 32 5.08 -5.57 12.45
N ASN A 33 5.49 -6.42 11.51
CA ASN A 33 6.51 -7.44 11.75
C ASN A 33 7.88 -6.78 12.06
N THR A 34 8.24 -5.71 11.35
CA THR A 34 9.47 -4.96 11.63
C THR A 34 9.42 -4.31 13.02
N GLU A 35 8.31 -3.68 13.41
CA GLU A 35 8.19 -3.08 14.75
C GLU A 35 8.20 -4.14 15.87
N GLU A 36 7.62 -5.33 15.63
CA GLU A 36 7.69 -6.46 16.55
C GLU A 36 9.12 -7.01 16.69
N LEU A 37 9.89 -7.06 15.60
CA LEU A 37 11.29 -7.49 15.61
C LEU A 37 12.21 -6.47 16.32
N GLU A 38 12.00 -5.19 16.06
CA GLU A 38 12.80 -4.09 16.63
C GLU A 38 12.41 -3.78 18.09
N GLN A 39 11.41 -4.47 18.66
CA GLN A 39 10.83 -4.18 19.99
C GLN A 39 10.46 -2.69 20.18
N THR A 40 10.13 -2.02 19.07
CA THR A 40 9.81 -0.61 19.07
C THR A 40 8.33 -0.40 19.37
N LYS A 41 7.97 0.82 19.73
CA LYS A 41 6.62 1.18 20.17
C LYS A 41 5.62 0.87 19.04
N LYS A 42 4.73 -0.09 19.26
CA LYS A 42 3.70 -0.49 18.29
C LYS A 42 2.89 0.73 17.83
N SER A 43 2.98 1.06 16.55
CA SER A 43 2.11 2.04 15.91
C SER A 43 0.66 1.54 15.94
N ARG A 44 -0.30 2.41 16.31
CA ARG A 44 -1.71 2.04 16.37
C ARG A 44 -2.35 1.86 14.98
N ASP A 45 -1.80 2.51 13.96
CA ASP A 45 -2.40 2.59 12.62
C ASP A 45 -1.39 2.30 11.50
N TYR A 46 -1.00 1.03 11.38
CA TYR A 46 -0.12 0.53 10.31
C TYR A 46 -0.66 0.77 8.90
N VAL A 47 -1.98 0.66 8.74
CA VAL A 47 -2.66 0.86 7.45
C VAL A 47 -2.55 2.32 7.01
N THR A 48 -2.77 3.27 7.91
CA THR A 48 -2.64 4.71 7.61
C THR A 48 -1.20 5.07 7.24
N LYS A 49 -0.21 4.50 7.95
CA LYS A 49 1.22 4.68 7.62
C LYS A 49 1.55 4.12 6.23
N ALA A 50 1.08 2.91 5.92
CA ALA A 50 1.23 2.30 4.60
C ALA A 50 0.59 3.13 3.48
N MET A 51 -0.63 3.63 3.69
CA MET A 51 -1.33 4.48 2.72
C MET A 51 -0.60 5.81 2.49
N LYS A 52 -0.01 6.38 3.54
CA LYS A 52 0.78 7.61 3.43
C LYS A 52 2.09 7.37 2.67
N GLU A 53 2.78 6.27 2.93
CA GLU A 53 3.97 5.86 2.17
C GLU A 53 3.63 5.62 0.68
N MET A 54 2.43 5.12 0.38
CA MET A 54 1.93 4.97 -1.00
C MET A 54 1.61 6.33 -1.65
N GLU A 55 1.06 7.29 -0.90
CA GLU A 55 0.84 8.66 -1.39
C GLU A 55 2.17 9.34 -1.72
N GLU A 56 3.17 9.19 -0.87
CA GLU A 56 4.51 9.76 -1.04
C GLU A 56 5.27 9.09 -2.19
N GLY A 57 4.92 7.84 -2.54
CA GLY A 57 5.60 7.05 -3.58
C GLY A 57 6.83 6.33 -3.06
N THR A 58 6.83 5.97 -1.78
CA THR A 58 7.93 5.23 -1.14
C THR A 58 7.66 3.72 -1.13
N THR A 59 6.41 3.31 -1.35
CA THR A 59 5.99 1.91 -1.47
C THR A 59 5.41 1.64 -2.85
N PHE A 60 6.12 0.84 -3.65
CA PHE A 60 5.64 0.33 -4.94
C PHE A 60 5.63 -1.19 -4.97
N VAL A 61 4.73 -1.78 -5.76
CA VAL A 61 4.80 -3.20 -6.07
C VAL A 61 5.98 -3.41 -7.01
N LYS A 62 7.02 -4.10 -6.53
CA LYS A 62 8.20 -4.47 -7.33
C LYS A 62 7.89 -5.29 -8.60
N ASN A 63 6.64 -5.75 -8.74
CA ASN A 63 6.11 -6.60 -9.80
C ASN A 63 4.91 -5.96 -10.52
N GLN A 64 4.94 -4.65 -10.78
CA GLN A 64 3.89 -3.98 -11.57
C GLN A 64 3.73 -4.61 -12.96
N GLU A 65 4.84 -5.06 -13.57
CA GLU A 65 4.86 -5.78 -14.86
C GLU A 65 4.10 -7.11 -14.85
N ASN A 66 4.04 -7.80 -13.69
CA ASN A 66 3.26 -9.03 -13.53
C ASN A 66 1.78 -8.78 -13.18
N LEU A 67 1.39 -7.54 -12.91
CA LEU A 67 0.00 -7.17 -12.67
C LEU A 67 -0.73 -6.81 -13.97
N ASP A 68 -0.01 -6.23 -14.93
CA ASP A 68 -0.53 -6.01 -16.28
C ASP A 68 -0.82 -7.33 -17.01
N SER A 69 -0.12 -8.42 -16.71
CA SER A 69 -0.43 -9.76 -17.25
C SER A 69 -1.67 -10.42 -16.61
N VAL A 70 -2.15 -9.91 -15.47
CA VAL A 70 -3.37 -10.37 -14.79
C VAL A 70 -4.60 -9.57 -15.25
N ARG A 71 -4.43 -8.47 -16.02
CA ARG A 71 -5.51 -7.90 -16.84
C ARG A 71 -5.90 -8.95 -17.88
N THR A 72 -6.79 -9.84 -17.49
CA THR A 72 -7.42 -10.77 -18.40
C THR A 72 -8.25 -9.91 -19.36
N ASP A 73 -8.00 -10.03 -20.65
CA ASP A 73 -8.92 -9.54 -21.68
C ASP A 73 -10.28 -10.21 -21.42
N LEU A 74 -11.20 -9.44 -20.85
CA LEU A 74 -12.62 -9.81 -20.85
C LEU A 74 -13.08 -9.68 -22.30
N LYS A 75 -13.20 -10.83 -22.98
CA LYS A 75 -13.91 -10.96 -24.25
C LYS A 75 -15.40 -10.69 -24.09
#